data_AF-A0A2J7W5Y7-F1
#
_entry.id   AF-A0A2J7W5Y7-F1
#
_cell.length_a   1.000
_cell.length_b   1.000
_cell.length_c   1.000
_cell.angle_alpha   90.00
_cell.angle_beta   90.00
_cell.angle_gamma   90.00
#
_symmetry.space_group_name_H-M   'P 1'
#
loop_
_entity.id
_entity.type
_entity.pdbx_description
1 polymer ?
#
loop_
_entity_poly.entity_id
_entity_poly.type
_entity_poly.pdbx_seq_one_letter_code
_entity_poly.pdbx_strand_id
1 'polypeptide(L)'
;MQPILDIRSVRPDLYTYSLGAAPAAELQCGDFFDTAERCLLDAGQGLYSYFDSVQIRFAGLALGSYPVARMVEDPLGLFQELMVRVLRICRTHALPSWWSPPQAARERLSMA
;
A
#
# COMPACT_ATOMS: atom_id res chain seq x y z
N MET A 1 -19.69 -7.50 -2.84
CA MET A 1 -18.72 -6.68 -3.59
C MET A 1 -17.49 -6.54 -2.71
N GLN A 2 -16.29 -6.67 -3.27
CA GLN A 2 -15.05 -6.53 -2.51
C GLN A 2 -14.44 -5.15 -2.79
N PRO A 3 -14.11 -4.35 -1.77
CA PRO A 3 -13.50 -3.04 -1.98
C PRO A 3 -12.09 -3.19 -2.55
N ILE A 4 -11.65 -2.17 -3.26
CA ILE A 4 -10.30 -2.03 -3.77
C ILE A 4 -9.65 -0.87 -3.03
N LEU A 5 -8.49 -1.13 -2.44
CA LEU A 5 -7.63 -0.15 -1.80
C LEU A 5 -6.36 -0.01 -2.64
N ASP A 6 -6.04 1.19 -3.13
CA ASP A 6 -4.75 1.48 -3.78
C ASP A 6 -3.95 2.48 -2.94
N ILE A 7 -2.83 2.02 -2.38
CA ILE A 7 -1.92 2.85 -1.60
C ILE A 7 -0.90 3.47 -2.55
N ARG A 8 -0.69 4.78 -2.45
CA ARG A 8 0.24 5.53 -3.30
C ARG A 8 1.24 6.31 -2.47
N SER A 9 2.50 6.32 -2.90
CA SER A 9 3.49 7.30 -2.43
C SER A 9 3.34 8.56 -3.27
N VAL A 10 3.16 9.69 -2.60
CA VAL A 10 3.05 11.02 -3.22
C VAL A 10 4.44 11.63 -3.42
N ARG A 11 5.31 11.43 -2.43
CA ARG A 11 6.74 11.75 -2.40
C ARG A 11 7.42 10.82 -1.38
N PRO A 12 8.75 10.79 -1.27
CA PRO A 12 9.42 10.05 -0.20
C PRO A 12 8.82 10.44 1.15
N ASP A 13 8.44 9.43 1.94
CA ASP A 13 7.85 9.59 3.28
C ASP A 13 6.49 10.31 3.33
N LEU A 14 5.74 10.30 2.22
CA LEU A 14 4.35 10.75 2.20
C LEU A 14 3.47 9.83 1.36
N TYR A 15 2.40 9.35 1.98
CA TYR A 15 1.49 8.37 1.41
C TYR A 15 0.04 8.87 1.43
N THR A 16 -0.76 8.33 0.54
CA THR A 16 -2.22 8.47 0.51
C THR A 16 -2.81 7.18 -0.04
N TYR A 17 -4.14 7.08 -0.09
CA TYR A 17 -4.81 5.94 -0.70
C TYR A 17 -6.08 6.35 -1.45
N SER A 18 -6.62 5.42 -2.24
CA SER A 18 -7.97 5.51 -2.79
C SER A 18 -8.76 4.25 -2.48
N LEU A 19 -10.08 4.40 -2.32
CA LEU A 19 -11.03 3.31 -2.06
C LEU A 19 -12.13 3.31 -3.10
N GLY A 20 -12.44 2.16 -3.67
CA GLY A 20 -13.51 2.02 -4.65
C GLY A 20 -14.10 0.63 -4.73
N ALA A 21 -15.27 0.53 -5.37
CA ALA A 21 -15.89 -0.75 -5.70
C ALA A 21 -15.36 -1.36 -7.01
N ALA A 22 -14.66 -0.55 -7.81
CA ALA A 22 -14.02 -0.92 -9.07
C ALA A 22 -12.86 0.05 -9.38
N PRO A 23 -11.86 -0.34 -10.19
CA PRO A 23 -10.68 0.51 -10.45
C PRO A 23 -10.99 1.89 -11.04
N ALA A 24 -12.08 2.00 -11.82
CA ALA A 24 -12.51 3.27 -12.43
C ALA A 24 -13.39 4.14 -11.50
N ALA A 25 -13.70 3.65 -10.30
CA ALA A 25 -14.61 4.28 -9.35
C ALA A 25 -13.98 4.39 -7.96
N GLU A 26 -12.66 4.56 -7.89
CA GLU A 26 -11.95 4.79 -6.64
C GLU A 26 -12.02 6.26 -6.24
N LEU A 27 -12.47 6.53 -5.02
CA LEU A 27 -12.44 7.84 -4.39
C LEU A 27 -11.11 8.00 -3.65
N GLN A 28 -10.43 9.11 -3.89
CA GLN A 28 -9.18 9.41 -3.21
C GLN A 28 -9.43 9.86 -1.77
N CYS A 29 -8.65 9.32 -0.84
CA CYS A 29 -8.56 9.83 0.52
C CYS A 29 -8.06 11.28 0.47
N GLY A 30 -8.72 12.17 1.22
CA GLY A 30 -8.34 13.59 1.30
C GLY A 30 -7.09 13.83 2.16
N ASP A 31 -6.69 12.84 2.95
CA ASP A 31 -5.60 12.94 3.90
C ASP A 31 -4.28 12.35 3.36
N PHE A 32 -3.20 12.75 4.03
CA PHE A 32 -1.86 12.27 3.78
C PHE A 32 -1.26 11.70 5.06
N PHE A 33 -0.43 10.68 4.90
CA PHE A 33 0.16 9.92 5.98
C PHE A 33 1.68 9.83 5.82
N ASP A 34 2.38 9.79 6.94
CA ASP A 34 3.83 9.63 7.03
C ASP A 34 4.29 8.21 6.65
N THR A 35 3.48 7.19 6.94
CA THR A 35 3.77 5.80 6.54
C THR A 35 2.62 5.15 5.78
N ALA A 36 2.95 4.18 4.92
CA ALA A 36 1.97 3.37 4.21
C ALA A 36 1.14 2.49 5.16
N GLU A 37 1.68 2.12 6.33
CA GLU A 37 0.97 1.30 7.31
C GLU A 37 -0.13 2.10 7.99
N ARG A 38 0.06 3.42 8.11
CA ARG A 38 -1.00 4.33 8.56
C ARG A 38 -2.14 4.43 7.56
N CYS A 39 -1.87 4.37 6.25
CA CYS A 39 -2.92 4.23 5.23
C CYS A 39 -3.70 2.91 5.40
N LEU A 40 -3.02 1.80 5.69
CA LEU A 40 -3.69 0.52 5.96
C LEU A 40 -4.58 0.62 7.20
N LEU A 41 -4.08 1.17 8.30
CA LEU A 41 -4.85 1.31 9.52
C LEU A 41 -6.09 2.18 9.33
N ASP A 42 -5.94 3.35 8.70
CA ASP A 42 -7.03 4.29 8.47
C ASP A 42 -8.12 3.69 7.57
N ALA A 43 -7.74 3.18 6.39
CA ALA A 43 -8.67 2.50 5.50
C ALA A 43 -9.30 1.27 6.18
N GLY A 44 -8.52 0.54 6.98
CA GLY A 44 -8.96 -0.64 7.71
C GLY A 44 -10.07 -0.31 8.71
N GLN A 45 -9.90 0.77 9.49
CA GLN A 45 -10.92 1.25 10.42
C GLN A 45 -12.22 1.62 9.71
N GLY A 46 -12.14 2.24 8.53
CA GLY A 46 -13.31 2.56 7.70
C GLY A 46 -14.01 1.33 7.10
N LEU A 47 -13.28 0.24 6.87
CA LEU A 47 -13.80 -0.97 6.21
C LEU A 47 -14.22 -2.09 7.17
N TYR A 48 -13.66 -2.14 8.39
CA TYR A 48 -13.70 -3.30 9.28
C TYR A 48 -15.11 -3.78 9.62
N SER A 49 -16.07 -2.87 9.77
CA SER A 49 -17.46 -3.21 10.08
C SER A 49 -18.29 -3.66 8.88
N TYR A 50 -17.75 -3.56 7.66
CA TYR A 50 -18.52 -3.74 6.42
C TYR A 50 -17.98 -4.86 5.53
N PHE A 51 -16.69 -5.17 5.62
CA PHE A 51 -16.04 -6.10 4.70
C PHE A 51 -15.05 -7.00 5.44
N ASP A 52 -15.11 -8.30 5.16
CA ASP A 52 -14.13 -9.26 5.67
C ASP A 52 -12.79 -9.16 4.93
N SER A 53 -12.81 -8.75 3.67
CA SER A 53 -11.63 -8.70 2.81
C SER A 53 -11.63 -7.52 1.85
N VAL A 54 -10.43 -7.14 1.40
CA VAL A 54 -10.17 -6.03 0.45
C VAL A 54 -9.14 -6.46 -0.59
N GLN A 55 -9.31 -6.02 -1.83
CA GLN A 55 -8.27 -6.13 -2.85
C GLN A 55 -7.27 -5.00 -2.65
N ILE A 56 -6.00 -5.32 -2.41
CA ILE A 56 -4.95 -4.35 -2.17
C ILE A 56 -4.10 -4.17 -3.43
N ARG A 57 -3.85 -2.90 -3.75
CA ARG A 57 -2.91 -2.44 -4.76
C ARG A 57 -1.88 -1.53 -4.11
N PHE A 58 -0.69 -1.48 -4.71
CA PHE A 58 0.34 -0.51 -4.35
C PHE A 58 0.81 0.22 -5.60
N ALA A 59 0.52 1.51 -5.66
CA ALA A 59 0.75 2.37 -6.81
C ALA A 59 0.23 1.72 -8.10
N GLY A 60 -1.01 1.25 -8.04
CA GLY A 60 -1.71 0.62 -9.14
C GLY A 60 -1.37 -0.86 -9.37
N LEU A 61 -0.28 -1.37 -8.78
CA LEU A 61 0.12 -2.77 -8.89
C LEU A 61 -0.76 -3.66 -8.01
N ALA A 62 -1.47 -4.63 -8.59
CA ALA A 62 -2.33 -5.55 -7.85
C ALA A 62 -1.50 -6.54 -7.00
N LEU A 63 -1.78 -6.61 -5.70
CA LEU A 63 -1.09 -7.47 -4.74
C LEU A 63 -1.96 -8.62 -4.22
N GLY A 64 -3.27 -8.50 -4.36
CA GLY A 64 -4.27 -9.54 -4.11
C GLY A 64 -5.27 -9.20 -3.01
N SER A 65 -6.02 -10.22 -2.58
CA SER A 65 -7.05 -10.11 -1.54
C SER A 65 -6.47 -10.34 -0.14
N TYR A 66 -6.81 -9.48 0.81
CA TYR A 66 -6.36 -9.55 2.21
C TYR A 66 -7.52 -9.35 3.19
N PRO A 67 -7.48 -9.99 4.38
CA PRO A 67 -8.47 -9.73 5.42
C PRO A 67 -8.41 -8.29 5.91
N VAL A 68 -9.55 -7.63 6.04
CA VAL A 68 -9.60 -6.24 6.58
C VAL A 68 -9.12 -6.20 8.03
N ALA A 69 -9.36 -7.27 8.80
CA ALA A 69 -8.87 -7.38 10.16
C ALA A 69 -7.35 -7.21 10.28
N ARG A 70 -6.57 -7.73 9.31
CA ARG A 70 -5.10 -7.59 9.29
C ARG A 70 -4.66 -6.13 9.14
N MET A 71 -5.46 -5.30 8.47
CA MET A 71 -5.15 -3.87 8.31
C MET A 71 -5.26 -3.11 9.63
N VAL A 72 -6.12 -3.57 10.55
CA VAL A 72 -6.35 -2.94 11.86
C VAL A 72 -5.43 -3.55 12.92
N GLU A 73 -5.30 -4.87 12.92
CA GLU A 73 -4.59 -5.62 13.96
C GLU A 73 -3.07 -5.64 13.75
N ASP A 74 -2.60 -5.67 12.50
CA ASP A 74 -1.18 -5.75 12.16
C ASP A 74 -0.86 -5.03 10.83
N PRO A 75 -1.08 -3.69 10.77
CA PRO A 75 -0.82 -2.91 9.56
C PRO A 75 0.66 -2.98 9.13
N LEU A 76 1.59 -3.06 10.09
CA LEU A 76 3.02 -3.13 9.80
C LEU A 76 3.43 -4.47 9.19
N GLY A 77 3.03 -5.59 9.79
CA GLY A 77 3.32 -6.90 9.25
C GLY A 77 2.66 -7.12 7.89
N LEU A 78 1.44 -6.61 7.70
CA LEU A 78 0.78 -6.63 6.40
C LEU A 78 1.57 -5.81 5.35
N PHE A 79 1.99 -4.59 5.68
CA PHE A 79 2.78 -3.77 4.76
C PHE A 79 4.09 -4.44 4.34
N GLN A 80 4.82 -5.04 5.28
CA GLN A 80 6.04 -5.78 4.98
C GLN A 80 5.78 -6.94 4.00
N GLU A 81 4.70 -7.71 4.19
CA GLU A 81 4.31 -8.76 3.26
C GLU A 81 4.02 -8.20 1.85
N LEU A 82 3.28 -7.10 1.77
CA LEU A 82 2.96 -6.42 0.51
C LEU A 82 4.24 -5.99 -0.22
N MET A 83 5.21 -5.41 0.49
CA MET A 83 6.49 -5.00 -0.10
C MET A 83 7.32 -6.18 -0.62
N VAL A 84 7.31 -7.31 0.07
CA VAL A 84 7.94 -8.54 -0.45
C VAL A 84 7.28 -8.97 -1.77
N ARG A 85 5.95 -8.85 -1.90
CA ARG A 85 5.24 -9.15 -3.15
C ARG A 85 5.56 -8.14 -4.25
N VAL A 86 5.59 -6.84 -3.96
CA VAL A 86 6.01 -5.81 -4.91
C VAL A 86 7.39 -6.14 -5.47
N LEU A 87 8.37 -6.39 -4.59
CA LEU A 87 9.74 -6.72 -5.00
C LEU A 87 9.80 -8.00 -5.85
N ARG A 88 8.98 -9.00 -5.54
CA ARG A 88 8.90 -10.23 -6.35
C ARG A 88 8.40 -9.93 -7.76
N ILE A 89 7.29 -9.20 -7.88
CA ILE A 89 6.68 -8.86 -9.18
C ILE A 89 7.63 -7.98 -10.00
N CYS A 90 8.25 -6.99 -9.37
CA CYS A 90 9.24 -6.10 -9.97
C CYS A 90 10.54 -6.79 -10.41
N ARG A 91 10.89 -7.96 -9.85
CA ARG A 91 12.03 -8.76 -10.33
C ARG A 91 11.67 -9.60 -11.55
N THR A 92 10.42 -10.06 -11.63
CA THR A 92 9.93 -10.87 -12.75
C THR A 92 9.55 -10.04 -13.98
N HIS A 93 9.27 -8.75 -13.81
CA HIS A 93 8.97 -7.82 -14.89
C HIS A 93 10.06 -6.73 -14.96
N ALA A 94 10.57 -6.38 -16.14
CA ALA A 94 11.43 -5.20 -16.29
C ALA A 94 10.72 -3.98 -15.69
N LEU A 95 11.38 -3.29 -14.75
CA LEU A 95 10.78 -2.25 -13.91
C LEU A 95 10.09 -1.19 -14.77
N PRO A 96 8.82 -0.85 -14.50
CA PRO A 96 8.18 0.27 -15.18
C PRO A 96 8.81 1.59 -14.74
N SER A 97 8.91 2.55 -15.67
CA SER A 97 9.69 3.80 -15.54
C SER A 97 9.23 4.77 -14.44
N TRP A 98 8.10 4.50 -13.80
CA TRP A 98 7.53 5.34 -12.73
C TRP A 98 7.95 4.92 -11.32
N TRP A 99 8.62 3.77 -11.15
CA TRP A 99 9.00 3.26 -9.83
C TRP A 99 10.37 3.78 -9.38
N SER A 100 10.41 4.46 -8.23
CA SER A 100 11.63 4.68 -7.46
C SER A 100 11.55 3.85 -6.18
N PRO A 101 12.52 2.97 -5.88
CA PRO A 101 12.52 2.25 -4.61
C PRO A 101 12.60 3.26 -3.45
N PRO A 102 11.89 3.02 -2.32
CA PRO A 102 12.04 3.86 -1.14
C PRO A 102 13.50 3.80 -0.68
N GLN A 103 14.18 4.95 -0.76
CA GLN A 103 15.58 5.11 -0.37
C GLN A 103 15.70 5.17 1.15
N ALA A 104 15.33 4.09 1.84
CA ALA A 104 15.69 3.90 3.24
C ALA A 104 16.92 2.99 3.31
N ALA A 105 18.01 3.50 3.88
CA ALA A 105 19.25 2.80 4.25
C ALA A 105 20.37 2.66 3.19
N ARG A 106 20.71 3.73 2.44
CA ARG A 106 22.00 3.77 1.71
C ARG A 106 23.00 4.83 2.19
N GLU A 107 22.72 5.53 3.30
CA GLU A 107 23.60 6.59 3.81
C GLU A 107 24.36 6.26 5.12
N ARG A 108 24.65 4.98 5.42
CA ARG A 108 25.52 4.62 6.57
C ARG A 108 26.74 3.76 6.25
N LEU A 109 27.22 3.75 5.01
CA LEU A 109 28.44 3.01 4.64
C LEU A 109 29.46 3.84 3.82
N SER A 110 29.46 5.17 3.94
CA SER A 110 30.50 6.01 3.29
C SER A 110 31.09 7.09 4.21
N MET A 111 31.14 6.85 5.53
CA MET A 111 32.01 7.60 6.43
C MET A 111 32.47 6.69 7.57
N ALA A 112 33.59 6.01 7.35
CA ALA A 112 34.64 5.69 8.33
C ALA A 112 35.81 5.05 7.60
#